data_AF-A0A973SC13-F1
#
_entry.id   AF-A0A973SC13-F1
#
_cell.length_a   1.000
_cell.length_b   1.000
_cell.length_c   1.000
_cell.angle_alpha   90.00
_cell.angle_beta   90.00
_cell.angle_gamma   90.00
#
_symmetry.space_group_name_H-M   'P 1'
#
loop_
_entity.id
_entity.type
_entity.pdbx_description
1 polymer ?
#
loop_
_entity_poly.entity_id
_entity_poly.type
_entity_poly.pdbx_seq_one_letter_code
_entity_poly.pdbx_strand_id
1 'polypeptide(L)'
;MLTDLANLSAGVVNGTTANGATTVAWTTTPNQTDQHWSVVNTSYNGQSGLVFESNLSNGYVLDLNTSSGHVSLWQSLTGTNEMWWLASSTTSGAYYIHNLMATDCLTDNGLGLDLTVAPCVTGNPRQIWYLP
;
A
#
# COMPACT_ATOMS: atom_id res chain seq x y z
N MET A 1 0.40 -11.43 -0.72
CA MET A 1 0.19 -10.35 0.27
C MET A 1 1.22 -9.25 0.04
N LEU A 2 0.89 -8.00 0.34
CA LEU A 2 1.86 -6.91 0.31
C LEU A 2 2.64 -6.90 1.63
N THR A 3 3.86 -7.44 1.63
CA THR A 3 4.59 -7.82 2.86
C THR A 3 5.94 -7.14 2.94
N ASP A 4 6.31 -6.57 4.08
CA ASP A 4 7.62 -5.92 4.29
C ASP A 4 8.73 -6.92 4.66
N LEU A 5 9.95 -6.42 4.90
CA LEU A 5 11.09 -7.25 5.31
C LEU A 5 11.00 -7.78 6.76
N ALA A 6 10.11 -7.21 7.59
CA ALA A 6 9.83 -7.69 8.94
C ALA A 6 8.70 -8.74 8.97
N ASN A 7 8.21 -9.18 7.80
CA ASN A 7 7.10 -10.10 7.64
C ASN A 7 5.77 -9.54 8.20
N LEU A 8 5.60 -8.22 8.12
CA LEU A 8 4.32 -7.55 8.32
C LEU A 8 3.66 -7.29 6.97
N SER A 9 2.35 -7.51 6.89
CA SER A 9 1.55 -7.27 5.70
C SER A 9 0.65 -6.06 5.89
N ALA A 10 0.47 -5.31 4.80
CA ALA A 10 -0.53 -4.25 4.72
C ALA A 10 -1.93 -4.86 4.85
N GLY A 11 -2.65 -4.51 5.93
CA GLY A 11 -3.99 -5.02 6.22
C GLY A 11 -4.99 -3.92 6.53
N VAL A 12 -6.28 -4.17 6.32
CA VAL A 12 -7.36 -3.28 6.73
C VAL A 12 -7.79 -3.60 8.17
N VAL A 13 -7.83 -2.59 9.05
CA VAL A 13 -8.20 -2.80 10.47
C VAL A 13 -9.55 -3.51 10.59
N ASN A 14 -9.61 -4.59 11.39
CA ASN A 14 -10.82 -5.37 11.66
C ASN A 14 -11.53 -5.93 10.40
N GLY A 15 -10.85 -6.00 9.24
CA GLY A 15 -11.47 -6.43 7.99
C GLY A 15 -12.72 -5.64 7.60
N THR A 16 -12.82 -4.37 8.01
CA THR A 16 -13.96 -3.53 7.63
C THR A 16 -13.91 -3.14 6.15
N THR A 17 -15.07 -3.01 5.51
CA THR A 17 -15.21 -2.53 4.14
C THR A 17 -15.70 -1.08 4.10
N ALA A 18 -15.61 -0.35 5.20
CA ALA A 18 -15.99 1.05 5.25
C ALA A 18 -14.99 1.89 4.44
N ASN A 19 -15.52 2.84 3.65
CA ASN A 19 -14.68 3.82 2.98
C ASN A 19 -13.90 4.67 3.98
N GLY A 20 -12.58 4.80 3.78
CA GLY A 20 -11.67 5.47 4.71
C GLY A 20 -11.22 4.59 5.87
N ALA A 21 -11.41 3.27 5.80
CA ALA A 21 -10.88 2.37 6.82
C ALA A 21 -9.35 2.43 6.84
N THR A 22 -8.79 2.54 8.04
CA THR A 22 -7.34 2.57 8.25
C THR A 22 -6.69 1.29 7.74
N THR A 23 -5.57 1.44 7.03
CA THR A 23 -4.66 0.34 6.74
C THR A 23 -3.45 0.39 7.66
N VAL A 24 -2.95 -0.77 8.02
CA VAL A 24 -2.03 -0.99 9.14
C VAL A 24 -1.06 -2.11 8.78
N ALA A 25 0.12 -2.11 9.38
CA ALA A 25 1.05 -3.24 9.25
C ALA A 25 0.73 -4.31 10.31
N TRP A 26 0.40 -5.53 9.89
CA TRP A 26 0.07 -6.63 10.81
C TRP A 26 0.93 -7.86 10.54
N THR A 27 1.10 -8.70 11.55
CA THR A 27 1.72 -10.01 11.37
C THR A 27 1.05 -10.73 10.20
N THR A 28 1.88 -11.11 9.23
CA THR A 28 1.43 -11.80 8.02
C THR A 28 0.77 -13.11 8.40
N THR A 29 -0.52 -13.23 8.08
CA THR A 29 -1.31 -14.43 8.38
C THR A 29 -1.87 -14.97 7.07
N PRO A 30 -1.49 -16.20 6.65
CA PRO A 30 -1.97 -16.76 5.40
C PRO A 30 -3.50 -16.81 5.33
N ASN A 31 -4.05 -16.50 4.14
CA ASN A 31 -5.48 -16.55 3.82
C ASN A 31 -6.36 -15.50 4.53
N GLN A 32 -5.77 -14.46 5.10
CA GLN A 32 -6.52 -13.32 5.64
C GLN A 32 -6.85 -12.32 4.53
N THR A 33 -8.12 -12.25 4.14
CA THR A 33 -8.58 -11.46 2.99
C THR A 33 -8.36 -9.96 3.16
N ASP A 34 -8.32 -9.47 4.40
CA ASP A 34 -8.01 -8.08 4.76
C ASP A 34 -6.53 -7.72 4.56
N GLN A 35 -5.64 -8.69 4.36
CA GLN A 35 -4.21 -8.51 4.01
C GLN A 35 -3.91 -8.80 2.53
N HIS A 36 -4.93 -9.12 1.74
CA HIS A 36 -4.77 -9.53 0.35
C HIS A 36 -5.11 -8.37 -0.59
N TRP A 37 -4.16 -8.09 -1.49
CA TRP A 37 -4.28 -7.04 -2.50
C TRP A 37 -3.95 -7.63 -3.87
N SER A 38 -4.66 -7.17 -4.90
CA SER A 38 -4.35 -7.45 -6.30
C SER A 38 -3.62 -6.25 -6.90
N VAL A 39 -2.53 -6.49 -7.62
CA VAL A 39 -1.78 -5.42 -8.31
C VAL A 39 -2.28 -5.30 -9.75
N VAL A 40 -2.83 -4.15 -10.09
CA VAL A 40 -3.43 -3.90 -11.41
C VAL A 40 -2.75 -2.71 -12.08
N ASN A 41 -2.39 -2.86 -13.35
CA ASN A 41 -1.89 -1.74 -14.16
C ASN A 41 -3.03 -0.76 -14.44
N THR A 42 -2.75 0.53 -14.29
CA THR A 42 -3.70 1.60 -14.58
C THR A 42 -3.04 2.73 -15.36
N SER A 43 -3.88 3.61 -15.92
CA SER A 43 -3.44 4.89 -16.48
C SER A 43 -4.44 5.99 -16.14
N TYR A 44 -3.94 7.14 -15.70
CA TYR A 44 -4.76 8.31 -15.43
C TYR A 44 -4.07 9.55 -16.01
N ASN A 45 -4.80 10.36 -16.78
CA ASN A 45 -4.27 11.57 -17.44
C ASN A 45 -2.94 11.35 -18.20
N GLY A 46 -2.78 10.19 -18.83
CA GLY A 46 -1.57 9.82 -19.59
C GLY A 46 -0.38 9.35 -18.74
N GLN A 47 -0.53 9.26 -17.42
CA GLN A 47 0.46 8.66 -16.52
C GLN A 47 0.10 7.20 -16.26
N SER A 48 1.05 6.30 -16.46
CA SER A 48 0.90 4.88 -16.11
C SER A 48 1.30 4.65 -14.65
N GLY A 49 0.63 3.72 -14.00
CA GLY A 49 0.96 3.30 -12.64
C GLY A 49 0.29 1.99 -12.27
N LEU A 50 0.31 1.68 -10.98
CA LEU A 50 -0.31 0.52 -10.38
C LEU A 50 -1.38 0.96 -9.40
N VAL A 51 -2.38 0.13 -9.23
CA VAL A 51 -3.36 0.20 -8.14
C VAL A 51 -3.26 -1.10 -7.36
N PHE A 52 -3.34 -1.00 -6.03
CA PHE A 52 -3.50 -2.14 -5.14
C PHE A 52 -4.99 -2.27 -4.83
N GLU A 53 -5.69 -3.15 -5.54
CA GLU A 53 -7.11 -3.43 -5.34
C GLU A 53 -7.29 -4.36 -4.15
N SER A 54 -8.25 -4.07 -3.27
CA SER A 54 -8.51 -4.87 -2.09
C SER A 54 -9.26 -6.15 -2.46
N ASN A 55 -8.74 -7.30 -2.01
CA ASN A 55 -9.48 -8.57 -2.14
C ASN A 55 -10.58 -8.71 -1.08
N LEU A 56 -10.61 -7.82 -0.08
CA LEU A 56 -11.64 -7.76 0.96
C LEU A 56 -12.94 -7.11 0.44
N SER A 57 -12.83 -6.08 -0.40
CA SER A 57 -13.99 -5.37 -0.94
C SER A 57 -13.76 -4.91 -2.38
N ASN A 58 -14.60 -5.39 -3.29
CA ASN A 58 -14.53 -5.04 -4.70
C ASN A 58 -14.76 -3.53 -4.91
N GLY A 59 -13.94 -2.90 -5.76
CA GLY A 59 -14.00 -1.47 -6.04
C GLY A 59 -13.29 -0.59 -5.01
N TYR A 60 -12.57 -1.19 -4.05
CA TYR A 60 -11.76 -0.47 -3.07
C TYR A 60 -10.27 -0.71 -3.31
N VAL A 61 -9.47 0.31 -3.00
CA VAL A 61 -8.05 0.38 -3.31
C VAL A 61 -7.24 0.92 -2.13
N LEU A 62 -5.93 0.72 -2.18
CA LEU A 62 -4.98 1.37 -1.29
C LEU A 62 -4.79 2.84 -1.73
N ASP A 63 -5.28 3.77 -0.91
CA ASP A 63 -5.34 5.20 -1.21
C ASP A 63 -4.48 6.00 -0.25
N LEU A 64 -3.78 7.01 -0.77
CA LEU A 64 -3.12 8.02 0.04
C LEU A 64 -4.05 9.19 0.34
N ASN A 65 -4.30 9.43 1.63
CA ASN A 65 -4.77 10.73 2.09
C ASN A 65 -3.61 11.73 2.07
N THR A 66 -3.56 12.57 1.04
CA THR A 66 -2.47 13.53 0.80
C THR A 66 -2.37 14.62 1.88
N SER A 67 -3.45 14.87 2.63
CA SER A 67 -3.46 15.88 3.68
C SER A 67 -2.82 15.39 4.98
N SER A 68 -2.90 14.09 5.26
CA SER A 68 -2.42 13.49 6.50
C SER A 68 -1.19 12.59 6.31
N GLY A 69 -0.93 12.11 5.09
CA GLY A 69 0.10 11.13 4.81
C GLY A 69 -0.30 9.69 5.14
N HIS A 70 -1.51 9.47 5.68
CA HIS A 70 -2.01 8.14 6.02
C HIS A 70 -2.53 7.41 4.77
N VAL A 71 -2.40 6.10 4.80
CA VAL A 71 -2.93 5.21 3.78
C VAL A 71 -4.21 4.56 4.29
N SER A 72 -5.19 4.40 3.42
CA SER A 72 -6.51 3.89 3.79
C SER A 72 -7.10 3.02 2.68
N LEU A 73 -8.07 2.19 3.07
CA LEU A 73 -8.98 1.54 2.13
C LEU A 73 -9.96 2.60 1.63
N TRP A 74 -10.03 2.80 0.32
CA TRP A 74 -10.88 3.82 -0.27
C TRP A 74 -11.60 3.30 -1.50
N GLN A 75 -12.85 3.73 -1.70
CA GLN A 75 -13.60 3.44 -2.91
C GLN A 75 -12.91 4.15 -4.06
N SER A 76 -12.49 3.41 -5.09
CA SER A 76 -11.71 4.00 -6.17
C SER A 76 -12.51 5.07 -6.90
N LEU A 77 -11.91 6.26 -7.02
CA LEU A 77 -12.37 7.40 -7.80
C LEU A 77 -11.41 7.72 -8.94
N THR A 78 -10.43 6.86 -9.21
CA THR A 78 -9.44 6.98 -10.29
C THR A 78 -8.58 8.24 -10.19
N GLY A 79 -7.86 8.40 -9.08
CA GLY A 79 -6.98 9.54 -8.81
C GLY A 79 -5.49 9.18 -8.70
N THR A 80 -4.59 10.15 -8.84
CA THR A 80 -3.14 9.94 -8.68
C THR A 80 -2.73 9.55 -7.26
N ASN A 81 -3.55 9.85 -6.26
CA ASN A 81 -3.32 9.44 -4.87
C ASN A 81 -3.66 7.94 -4.63
N GLU A 82 -4.40 7.30 -5.54
CA GLU A 82 -4.64 5.84 -5.56
C GLU A 82 -3.57 5.09 -6.38
N MET A 83 -2.72 5.84 -7.10
CA MET A 83 -1.73 5.29 -8.03
C MET A 83 -0.35 5.19 -7.41
N TRP A 84 0.31 4.09 -7.73
CA TRP A 84 1.61 3.73 -7.18
C TRP A 84 2.59 3.33 -8.29
N TRP A 85 3.88 3.43 -8.03
CA TRP A 85 4.92 2.92 -8.92
C TRP A 85 6.03 2.24 -8.12
N LEU A 86 6.75 1.34 -8.78
CA LEU A 86 7.76 0.49 -8.15
C LEU A 86 9.16 0.98 -8.48
N ALA A 87 9.99 1.17 -7.46
CA ALA A 87 11.43 1.30 -7.62
C ALA A 87 12.11 0.03 -7.13
N SER A 88 13.20 -0.38 -7.78
CA SER A 88 14.04 -1.47 -7.28
C SER A 88 14.58 -1.14 -5.89
N SER A 89 14.49 -2.10 -4.97
CA SER A 89 15.14 -1.98 -3.66
C SER A 89 16.54 -2.60 -3.66
N THR A 90 17.25 -2.45 -2.54
CA THR A 90 18.52 -3.16 -2.28
C THR A 90 18.31 -4.66 -2.02
N THR A 91 17.07 -5.09 -1.80
CA THR A 91 16.70 -6.48 -1.53
C THR A 91 16.13 -7.13 -2.78
N SER A 92 16.72 -8.26 -3.20
CA SER A 92 16.29 -8.98 -4.40
C SER A 92 14.80 -9.36 -4.31
N GLY A 93 14.05 -9.05 -5.37
CA GLY A 93 12.62 -9.37 -5.47
C GLY A 93 11.69 -8.45 -4.66
N ALA A 94 12.24 -7.42 -4.00
CA ALA A 94 11.45 -6.44 -3.26
C ALA A 94 11.61 -5.03 -3.84
N TYR A 95 10.65 -4.17 -3.53
CA TYR A 95 10.49 -2.86 -4.15
C TYR A 95 10.26 -1.77 -3.10
N TYR A 96 10.69 -0.56 -3.41
CA TYR A 96 10.02 0.62 -2.84
C TYR A 96 8.74 0.85 -3.62
N ILE A 97 7.65 1.15 -2.91
CA ILE A 97 6.36 1.45 -3.50
C ILE A 97 6.10 2.93 -3.28
N HIS A 98 6.13 3.70 -4.35
CA HIS A 98 5.99 5.14 -4.31
C HIS A 98 4.58 5.54 -4.67
N ASN A 99 4.01 6.51 -3.95
CA ASN A 99 2.76 7.11 -4.37
C ASN A 99 3.01 8.11 -5.50
N LEU A 100 2.17 8.12 -6.54
CA LEU A 100 2.36 9.01 -7.68
C LEU A 100 2.14 10.48 -7.32
N MET A 101 1.27 10.79 -6.36
CA MET A 101 0.97 12.15 -5.93
C MET A 101 2.05 12.73 -5.00
N ALA A 102 2.54 11.95 -4.05
CA ALA A 102 3.53 12.40 -3.06
C ALA A 102 4.99 12.13 -3.46
N THR A 103 5.23 11.17 -4.37
CA THR A 103 6.55 10.61 -4.73
C THR A 103 7.30 9.88 -3.59
N ASP A 104 6.74 9.93 -2.38
CA ASP A 104 7.20 9.25 -1.16
C ASP A 104 6.82 7.77 -1.11
N CYS A 105 7.48 7.04 -0.21
CA CYS A 105 7.41 5.59 -0.10
C CYS A 105 6.37 5.14 0.91
N LEU A 106 5.58 4.12 0.54
CA LEU A 106 4.76 3.35 1.47
C LEU A 106 5.63 2.83 2.61
N THR A 107 5.23 3.15 3.85
CA THR A 107 6.04 2.95 5.04
C THR A 107 5.24 2.20 6.10
N ASP A 108 5.80 1.08 6.56
CA ASP A 108 5.41 0.42 7.80
C ASP A 108 5.89 1.26 8.99
N ASN A 109 4.97 1.64 9.88
CA ASN A 109 5.32 2.37 11.11
C ASN A 109 5.57 1.45 12.31
N GLY A 110 5.28 0.18 12.19
CA GLY A 110 5.39 -0.87 13.19
C GLY A 110 4.09 -1.65 13.34
N LEU A 111 4.18 -2.80 14.01
CA LEU A 111 3.06 -3.70 14.24
C LEU A 111 1.84 -2.98 14.85
N GLY A 112 0.71 -3.06 14.14
CA GLY A 112 -0.57 -2.50 14.54
C GLY A 112 -0.71 -0.99 14.30
N LEU A 113 0.31 -0.34 13.75
CA LEU A 113 0.29 1.09 13.43
C LEU A 113 -0.10 1.32 11.98
N ASP A 114 -0.69 2.49 11.74
CA ASP A 114 -1.12 2.95 10.42
C ASP A 114 0.01 2.88 9.41
N LEU A 115 -0.32 2.49 8.19
CA LEU A 115 0.56 2.70 7.05
C LEU A 115 0.52 4.18 6.66
N THR A 116 1.69 4.71 6.33
CA THR A 116 1.82 6.08 5.83
C THR A 116 2.67 6.10 4.57
N VAL A 117 2.76 7.27 3.94
CA VAL A 117 3.86 7.60 3.03
C VAL A 117 4.86 8.49 3.76
N ALA A 118 6.15 8.26 3.52
CA ALA A 118 7.22 9.07 4.08
C ALA A 118 8.37 9.18 3.07
N PRO A 119 9.26 10.19 3.22
CA PRO A 119 10.44 10.29 2.38
C PRO A 119 11.17 8.96 2.26
N CYS A 120 11.48 8.58 1.02
CA CYS A 120 12.13 7.32 0.73
C CYS A 120 13.55 7.29 1.30
N VAL A 121 13.83 6.31 2.14
CA VAL A 121 15.14 6.09 2.76
C VAL A 121 15.73 4.79 2.21
N THR A 122 16.83 4.90 1.49
CA THR A 122 17.53 3.74 0.92
C THR A 122 17.96 2.77 2.03
N GLY A 123 17.58 1.51 1.87
CA GLY A 123 17.88 0.41 2.79
C GLY A 123 16.93 0.32 3.99
N ASN A 124 15.93 1.20 4.10
CA ASN A 124 14.97 1.12 5.20
C ASN A 124 14.06 -0.11 5.04
N PRO A 125 14.14 -1.11 5.94
CA PRO A 125 13.39 -2.35 5.80
C PRO A 125 11.87 -2.15 5.88
N ARG A 126 11.42 -1.04 6.47
CA ARG A 126 10.00 -0.66 6.60
C ARG A 126 9.41 -0.02 5.35
N GLN A 127 10.24 0.24 4.34
CA GLN A 127 9.82 0.83 3.07
C GLN A 127 10.05 -0.13 1.89
N ILE A 128 10.50 -1.36 2.18
CA ILE A 128 10.82 -2.37 1.20
C ILE A 128 9.80 -3.49 1.29
N TRP A 129 9.10 -3.72 0.19
CA TRP A 129 7.94 -4.58 0.13
C TRP A 129 8.08 -5.66 -0.94
N TYR A 130 7.65 -6.86 -0.60
CA TYR A 130 7.32 -7.92 -1.55
C TYR A 130 5.88 -7.72 -2.04
N LEU A 131 5.70 -7.88 -3.34
CA LEU A 131 4.38 -7.80 -3.97
C LEU A 131 3.60 -9.11 -3.77
N PRO A 132 2.25 -9.06 -3.81
CA PRO A 132 1.39 -10.19 -3.53
C PRO A 132 1.42 -11.34 -4.55
#